data_AF-A0A2U1K949-F1
#
_entry.id   AF-A0A2U1K949-F1
#
_cell.length_a   1.000
_cell.length_b   1.000
_cell.length_c   1.000
_cell.angle_alpha   90.00
_cell.angle_beta   90.00
_cell.angle_gamma   90.00
#
_symmetry.space_group_name_H-M   'P 1'
#
loop_
_entity.id
_entity.type
_entity.pdbx_description
1 polymer ?
#
loop_
_entity_poly.entity_id
_entity_poly.type
_entity_poly.pdbx_seq_one_letter_code
_entity_poly.pdbx_strand_id
1 'polypeptide(L)'
;MNLLFFDKILNAPSHLKLALQRCGTTKRRYVNVLRPQLESPYTDLKVPSMDELRKRKNVLHPFMIEMCADLQPWEEDSSRRWKRIDKVYCGFELENFLFTSSHTRCKFPWYNDITVDRTFWEALLCIDEKRIGWLLDEHIDLWVWYMWYFRDSSADWSMVSCYFVTLLLQNSMPLFYATDEIYPIAWKNVEQVFIPINEPKQHWSLAHFHIKSGLVTFYDSEGYHEPETRPWYLNMRRCLECNLPAILEQTDVFGSKGINPVEYSIKFKNAHNIPKQGGIFGDCGVFVCLFLYRLVCL
;
A
#
# COMPACT_ATOMS: atom_id res chain seq x y z
N MET A 1 0.49 -30.04 4.63
CA MET A 1 0.15 -28.60 4.60
C MET A 1 -0.02 -28.17 6.05
N ASN A 2 0.77 -27.22 6.57
CA ASN A 2 0.70 -26.85 8.00
C ASN A 2 -0.62 -26.11 8.28
N LEU A 3 -1.35 -26.47 9.33
CA LEU A 3 -2.61 -25.80 9.76
C LEU A 3 -2.42 -24.28 9.93
N LEU A 4 -1.29 -23.87 10.53
CA LEU A 4 -0.86 -22.46 10.68
C LEU A 4 -0.67 -21.68 9.37
N PHE A 5 -0.47 -22.36 8.24
CA PHE A 5 -0.30 -21.74 6.93
C PHE A 5 -1.65 -21.51 6.25
N PHE A 6 -2.60 -22.41 6.47
CA PHE A 6 -3.96 -22.31 5.95
C PHE A 6 -4.71 -21.14 6.61
N ASP A 7 -4.55 -20.96 7.92
CA ASP A 7 -5.15 -19.84 8.67
C ASP A 7 -4.60 -18.47 8.28
N LYS A 8 -3.32 -18.38 7.87
CA LYS A 8 -2.72 -17.12 7.36
C LYS A 8 -3.31 -16.70 6.01
N ILE A 9 -3.61 -17.67 5.14
CA ILE A 9 -4.18 -17.42 3.81
C ILE A 9 -5.65 -16.99 3.90
N LEU A 10 -6.41 -17.49 4.88
CA LEU A 10 -7.82 -17.14 5.07
C LEU A 10 -8.04 -15.68 5.51
N ASN A 11 -7.00 -14.98 5.96
CA ASN A 11 -7.10 -13.70 6.68
C ASN A 11 -6.33 -12.52 6.05
N ALA A 12 -5.77 -12.70 4.86
CA ALA A 12 -5.18 -11.62 4.06
C ALA A 12 -6.26 -10.71 3.41
N PRO A 13 -5.92 -9.47 2.99
CA PRO A 13 -6.79 -8.67 2.14
C PRO A 13 -7.24 -9.44 0.90
N SER A 14 -8.41 -9.13 0.33
CA SER A 14 -8.98 -9.91 -0.78
C SER A 14 -8.06 -9.99 -2.00
N HIS A 15 -7.35 -8.89 -2.31
CA HIS A 15 -6.34 -8.84 -3.38
C HIS A 15 -5.14 -9.76 -3.12
N LEU A 16 -4.72 -9.90 -1.85
CA LEU A 16 -3.61 -10.77 -1.47
C LEU A 16 -4.06 -12.23 -1.44
N LYS A 17 -5.30 -12.51 -1.04
CA LYS A 17 -5.94 -13.83 -1.20
C LYS A 17 -6.00 -14.24 -2.66
N LEU A 18 -6.39 -13.33 -3.55
CA LEU A 18 -6.40 -13.54 -4.99
C LEU A 18 -4.99 -13.89 -5.50
N ALA A 19 -3.97 -13.17 -5.03
CA ALA A 19 -2.57 -13.47 -5.33
C ALA A 19 -2.18 -14.89 -4.88
N LEU A 20 -2.52 -15.25 -3.65
CA LEU A 20 -2.22 -16.55 -3.06
C LEU A 20 -2.93 -17.71 -3.79
N GLN A 21 -4.16 -17.48 -4.25
CA GLN A 21 -4.94 -18.44 -5.02
C GLN A 21 -4.43 -18.62 -6.45
N ARG A 22 -4.14 -17.51 -7.15
CA ARG A 22 -3.80 -17.52 -8.59
C ARG A 22 -2.32 -17.75 -8.88
N CYS A 23 -1.42 -17.32 -8.00
CA CYS A 23 0.02 -17.45 -8.22
C CYS A 23 0.61 -18.73 -7.61
N GLY A 24 -0.18 -19.50 -6.84
CA GLY A 24 0.24 -20.77 -6.24
C GLY A 24 1.18 -20.62 -5.03
N THR A 25 1.27 -21.67 -4.21
CA THR A 25 2.09 -21.71 -2.98
C THR A 25 3.47 -22.34 -3.21
N THR A 26 3.94 -22.39 -4.45
CA THR A 26 5.11 -23.18 -4.84
C THR A 26 6.40 -22.61 -4.24
N LYS A 27 6.77 -23.19 -3.10
CA LYS A 27 8.02 -23.01 -2.33
C LYS A 27 8.16 -21.67 -1.62
N ARG A 28 7.38 -21.36 -0.56
CA ARG A 28 7.83 -20.34 0.43
C ARG A 28 7.05 -20.30 1.76
N ARG A 29 7.78 -19.90 2.80
CA ARG A 29 7.30 -19.48 4.12
C ARG A 29 6.80 -18.03 4.01
N TYR A 30 5.49 -17.83 3.83
CA TYR A 30 4.77 -16.53 3.94
C TYR A 30 4.79 -15.91 5.35
N VAL A 31 5.71 -16.37 6.21
CA VAL A 31 5.79 -16.05 7.64
C VAL A 31 6.23 -14.60 7.86
N ASN A 32 6.81 -13.95 6.83
CA ASN A 32 7.31 -12.58 6.88
C ASN A 32 6.38 -11.53 6.25
N VAL A 33 5.25 -11.93 5.64
CA VAL A 33 4.31 -11.00 4.97
C VAL A 33 2.98 -10.90 5.72
N LEU A 34 2.62 -11.93 6.48
CA LEU A 34 1.33 -12.00 7.15
C LEU A 34 1.54 -12.16 8.66
N ARG A 35 1.07 -11.15 9.42
CA ARG A 35 0.84 -11.29 10.85
C ARG A 35 -0.31 -12.29 11.07
N PRO A 36 -0.26 -13.13 12.12
CA PRO A 36 -1.42 -13.90 12.56
C PRO A 36 -2.53 -12.93 13.01
N GLN A 37 -3.78 -13.12 12.59
CA GLN A 37 -4.92 -12.43 13.21
C GLN A 37 -5.66 -13.37 14.18
N LEU A 38 -6.16 -12.76 15.25
CA LEU A 38 -7.07 -13.33 16.25
C LEU A 38 -8.54 -13.04 15.89
N GLU A 39 -9.44 -13.93 16.30
CA GLU A 39 -10.88 -13.95 16.00
C GLU A 39 -11.60 -12.60 16.16
N SER A 40 -12.50 -12.31 15.20
CA SER A 40 -13.35 -11.11 15.13
C SER A 40 -14.47 -11.13 16.18
N PRO A 41 -14.77 -10.02 16.87
CA PRO A 41 -15.84 -9.95 17.87
C PRO A 41 -17.23 -9.63 17.29
N TYR A 42 -17.38 -9.49 15.97
CA TYR A 42 -18.67 -9.17 15.33
C TYR A 42 -19.34 -10.43 14.77
N THR A 43 -20.02 -11.19 15.62
CA THR A 43 -20.70 -12.45 15.25
C THR A 43 -22.18 -12.36 14.95
N ASP A 44 -22.81 -11.19 15.06
CA ASP A 44 -24.24 -11.06 14.77
C ASP A 44 -24.52 -9.79 13.98
N LEU A 45 -25.10 -9.94 12.77
CA LEU A 45 -26.19 -9.12 12.20
C LEU A 45 -26.48 -9.52 10.73
N LYS A 46 -27.77 -9.41 10.35
CA LYS A 46 -28.36 -9.92 9.10
C LYS A 46 -27.71 -9.34 7.84
N VAL A 47 -27.34 -10.26 6.94
CA VAL A 47 -26.57 -10.04 5.70
C VAL A 47 -27.52 -9.81 4.52
N PRO A 48 -27.28 -8.79 3.66
CA PRO A 48 -27.95 -8.65 2.36
C PRO A 48 -27.72 -9.89 1.47
N SER A 49 -28.62 -10.19 0.54
CA SER A 49 -28.51 -11.43 -0.23
C SER A 49 -27.23 -11.46 -1.09
N MET A 50 -26.67 -12.66 -1.26
CA MET A 50 -25.40 -12.86 -1.99
C MET A 50 -25.42 -12.33 -3.43
N ASP A 51 -26.60 -12.24 -4.06
CA ASP A 51 -26.74 -11.74 -5.43
C ASP A 51 -26.81 -10.20 -5.53
N GLU A 52 -27.10 -9.51 -4.42
CA GLU A 52 -27.02 -8.05 -4.31
C GLU A 52 -25.57 -7.58 -4.07
N LEU A 53 -24.82 -8.33 -3.27
CA LEU A 53 -23.42 -8.04 -2.92
C LEU A 53 -22.45 -8.35 -4.07
N ARG A 54 -22.77 -9.33 -4.93
CA ARG A 54 -21.95 -9.73 -6.08
C ARG A 54 -21.81 -8.67 -7.17
N LYS A 55 -22.66 -7.65 -7.21
CA LYS A 55 -22.68 -6.63 -8.28
C LYS A 55 -21.78 -5.41 -8.02
N ARG A 56 -21.12 -5.30 -6.87
CA ARG A 56 -20.33 -4.12 -6.48
C ARG A 56 -18.92 -4.55 -6.07
N LYS A 57 -17.90 -4.12 -6.83
CA LYS A 57 -16.48 -4.32 -6.49
C LYS A 57 -16.19 -3.54 -5.19
N ASN A 58 -15.89 -4.24 -4.09
CA ASN A 58 -15.66 -3.72 -2.72
C ASN A 58 -16.86 -3.06 -2.02
N VAL A 59 -17.86 -3.85 -1.59
CA VAL A 59 -18.99 -3.32 -0.82
C VAL A 59 -18.57 -2.85 0.57
N LEU A 60 -18.65 -1.55 0.77
CA LEU A 60 -18.73 -0.92 2.08
C LEU A 60 -20.10 -1.24 2.69
N HIS A 61 -20.14 -1.71 3.94
CA HIS A 61 -21.38 -1.92 4.68
C HIS A 61 -22.18 -0.59 4.66
N PRO A 62 -23.52 -0.57 4.57
CA PRO A 62 -24.30 0.68 4.47
C PRO A 62 -23.90 1.75 5.51
N PHE A 63 -23.67 1.34 6.76
CA PHE A 63 -23.10 2.20 7.80
C PHE A 63 -21.72 2.79 7.45
N MET A 64 -20.81 2.00 6.86
CA MET A 64 -19.50 2.49 6.39
C MET A 64 -19.64 3.42 5.17
N ILE A 65 -20.66 3.23 4.33
CA ILE A 65 -20.96 4.15 3.22
C ILE A 65 -21.39 5.51 3.79
N GLU A 66 -22.27 5.51 4.80
CA GLU A 66 -22.67 6.75 5.49
C GLU A 66 -21.45 7.43 6.13
N MET A 67 -20.60 6.68 6.83
CA MET A 67 -19.35 7.23 7.37
C MET A 67 -18.40 7.78 6.28
N CYS A 68 -18.39 7.17 5.09
CA CYS A 68 -17.64 7.69 3.95
C CYS A 68 -18.21 8.99 3.39
N ALA A 69 -19.50 9.25 3.54
CA ALA A 69 -20.10 10.49 3.04
C ALA A 69 -19.55 11.73 3.77
N ASP A 70 -19.18 11.57 5.03
CA ASP A 70 -18.59 12.64 5.85
C ASP A 70 -17.07 12.78 5.66
N LEU A 71 -16.43 11.80 4.99
CA LEU A 71 -14.99 11.80 4.78
C LEU A 71 -14.58 12.94 3.86
N GLN A 72 -13.65 13.77 4.33
CA GLN A 72 -13.06 14.85 3.54
C GLN A 72 -11.71 14.42 2.96
N PRO A 73 -11.31 14.95 1.79
CA PRO A 73 -9.95 14.80 1.30
C PRO A 73 -8.96 15.33 2.34
N TRP A 74 -7.80 14.66 2.44
CA TRP A 74 -6.77 15.11 3.35
C TRP A 74 -6.18 16.41 2.84
N GLU A 75 -6.03 17.39 3.74
CA GLU A 75 -5.39 18.66 3.47
C GLU A 75 -4.06 18.71 4.24
N GLU A 76 -2.98 19.01 3.52
CA GLU A 76 -1.65 19.10 4.13
C GLU A 76 -1.51 20.39 4.97
N ASP A 77 -1.44 20.24 6.30
CA ASP A 77 -1.02 21.30 7.22
C ASP A 77 0.44 21.07 7.63
N SER A 78 1.36 21.80 7.01
CA SER A 78 2.79 21.76 7.34
C SER A 78 3.17 22.67 8.52
N SER A 79 2.19 23.33 9.16
CA SER A 79 2.44 24.17 10.32
C SER A 79 2.81 23.32 11.54
N ARG A 80 3.98 23.59 12.10
CA ARG A 80 4.42 22.94 13.34
C ARG A 80 3.83 23.67 14.54
N ARG A 81 2.70 23.16 15.05
CA ARG A 81 2.04 23.71 16.25
C ARG A 81 2.88 23.55 17.52
N TRP A 82 3.71 22.50 17.61
CA TRP A 82 4.48 22.17 18.81
C TRP A 82 5.98 22.04 18.51
N LYS A 83 6.83 22.61 19.38
CA LYS A 83 8.29 22.59 19.20
C LYS A 83 8.95 21.24 19.53
N ARG A 84 8.26 20.35 20.24
CA ARG A 84 8.80 19.02 20.58
C ARG A 84 8.97 18.17 19.33
N ILE A 85 10.07 17.42 19.28
CA ILE A 85 10.45 16.56 18.14
C ILE A 85 10.47 15.07 18.49
N ASP A 86 10.28 14.75 19.78
CA ASP A 86 10.46 13.43 20.39
C ASP A 86 9.13 12.80 20.84
N LYS A 87 8.00 13.38 20.42
CA LYS A 87 6.65 12.87 20.71
C LYS A 87 5.71 13.20 19.56
N VAL A 88 4.96 12.20 19.10
CA VAL A 88 3.80 12.40 18.22
C VAL A 88 2.66 12.97 19.05
N TYR A 89 2.12 14.11 18.62
CA TYR A 89 0.95 14.71 19.26
C TYR A 89 -0.30 13.96 18.83
N CYS A 90 -1.11 13.56 19.81
CA CYS A 90 -2.36 12.86 19.61
C CYS A 90 -3.49 13.72 20.21
N GLY A 91 -4.61 13.84 19.49
CA GLY A 91 -5.78 14.57 19.98
C GLY A 91 -6.44 13.84 21.16
N PHE A 92 -7.17 14.58 21.99
CA PHE A 92 -7.81 14.02 23.18
C PHE A 92 -8.76 12.86 22.84
N GLU A 93 -9.54 12.96 21.75
CA GLU A 93 -10.45 11.87 21.38
C GLU A 93 -9.71 10.57 21.03
N LEU A 94 -8.59 10.68 20.30
CA LEU A 94 -7.80 9.52 19.92
C LEU A 94 -7.03 8.95 21.13
N GLU A 95 -6.46 9.79 21.99
CA GLU A 95 -5.88 9.33 23.25
C GLU A 95 -6.92 8.60 24.11
N ASN A 96 -8.11 9.17 24.28
CA ASN A 96 -9.19 8.54 25.06
C ASN A 96 -9.60 7.19 24.43
N PHE A 97 -9.81 7.14 23.12
CA PHE A 97 -10.11 5.89 22.40
C PHE A 97 -9.06 4.81 22.68
N LEU A 98 -7.77 5.15 22.67
CA LEU A 98 -6.69 4.18 22.85
C LEU A 98 -6.48 3.76 24.30
N PHE A 99 -6.66 4.65 25.26
CA PHE A 99 -6.36 4.39 26.68
C PHE A 99 -7.56 3.90 27.48
N THR A 100 -8.80 4.11 27.02
CA THR A 100 -10.00 3.65 27.74
C THR A 100 -10.74 2.51 27.05
N SER A 101 -10.55 2.30 25.75
CA SER A 101 -11.20 1.20 25.05
C SER A 101 -10.44 -0.11 25.29
N SER A 102 -11.15 -1.12 25.80
CA SER A 102 -10.67 -2.51 25.82
C SER A 102 -10.56 -3.11 24.41
N HIS A 103 -11.14 -2.44 23.40
CA HIS A 103 -11.19 -2.88 22.01
C HIS A 103 -10.71 -1.74 21.09
N THR A 104 -9.42 -1.68 20.81
CA THR A 104 -8.82 -0.76 19.81
C THR A 104 -8.93 -1.28 18.38
N ARG A 105 -9.73 -2.33 18.17
CA ARG A 105 -9.94 -2.93 16.85
C ARG A 105 -10.99 -2.12 16.10
N CYS A 106 -10.65 -1.71 14.89
CA CYS A 106 -11.60 -1.03 14.02
C CYS A 106 -11.33 -1.32 12.55
N LYS A 107 -12.29 -0.95 11.72
CA LYS A 107 -12.16 -0.89 10.26
C LYS A 107 -12.34 0.56 9.83
N PHE A 108 -11.67 0.92 8.76
CA PHE A 108 -11.85 2.23 8.15
C PHE A 108 -12.96 2.15 7.11
N PRO A 109 -13.82 3.17 7.03
CA PRO A 109 -15.03 3.09 6.23
C PRO A 109 -14.73 3.03 4.73
N TRP A 110 -13.57 3.49 4.25
CA TRP A 110 -13.17 3.41 2.83
C TRP A 110 -12.51 2.08 2.43
N TYR A 111 -12.16 1.22 3.40
CA TYR A 111 -11.55 -0.07 3.11
C TYR A 111 -11.87 -1.15 4.14
N ASN A 112 -12.69 -2.12 3.71
CA ASN A 112 -13.29 -3.12 4.60
C ASN A 112 -12.46 -4.39 4.83
N ASP A 113 -11.43 -4.62 4.03
CA ASP A 113 -10.67 -5.86 4.09
C ASP A 113 -9.65 -5.90 5.24
N ILE A 114 -9.25 -4.73 5.74
CA ILE A 114 -8.29 -4.60 6.83
C ILE A 114 -9.04 -4.25 8.12
N THR A 115 -8.86 -5.10 9.13
CA THR A 115 -9.14 -4.75 10.53
C THR A 115 -7.83 -4.38 11.19
N VAL A 116 -7.73 -3.16 11.72
CA VAL A 116 -6.56 -2.72 12.48
C VAL A 116 -6.74 -3.03 13.96
N ASP A 117 -5.64 -3.07 14.69
CA ASP A 117 -5.60 -3.37 16.12
C ASP A 117 -4.72 -2.37 16.88
N ARG A 118 -4.49 -2.63 18.17
CA ARG A 118 -3.63 -1.82 19.02
C ARG A 118 -2.25 -1.54 18.41
N THR A 119 -1.66 -2.52 17.74
CA THR A 119 -0.30 -2.40 17.18
C THR A 119 -0.24 -1.39 16.05
N PHE A 120 -1.32 -1.26 15.28
CA PHE A 120 -1.45 -0.22 14.26
C PHE A 120 -1.30 1.16 14.90
N TRP A 121 -2.09 1.42 15.94
CA TRP A 121 -2.07 2.70 16.64
C TRP A 121 -0.77 2.98 17.38
N GLU A 122 -0.19 1.97 18.02
CA GLU A 122 1.09 2.13 18.72
C GLU A 122 2.23 2.47 17.77
N ALA A 123 2.25 1.85 16.58
CA ALA A 123 3.19 2.18 15.53
C ALA A 123 2.96 3.61 15.00
N LEU A 124 1.72 3.99 14.68
CA LEU A 124 1.41 5.34 14.18
C LEU A 124 1.82 6.45 15.17
N LEU A 125 1.65 6.20 16.47
CA LEU A 125 1.93 7.18 17.53
C LEU A 125 3.35 7.08 18.11
N CYS A 126 4.20 6.22 17.56
CA CYS A 126 5.57 5.98 18.05
C CYS A 126 5.63 5.58 19.54
N ILE A 127 4.60 4.88 20.03
CA ILE A 127 4.53 4.34 21.40
C ILE A 127 4.69 2.82 21.43
N ASP A 128 5.08 2.23 20.31
CA ASP A 128 5.47 0.83 20.19
C ASP A 128 6.68 0.51 21.10
N GLU A 129 6.94 -0.77 21.34
CA GLU A 129 8.01 -1.22 22.26
C GLU A 129 9.38 -0.58 21.96
N LYS A 130 9.66 -0.31 20.68
CA LYS A 130 10.93 0.28 20.24
C LYS A 130 10.88 1.81 20.14
N ARG A 131 9.69 2.42 20.23
CA ARG A 131 9.43 3.85 20.02
C ARG A 131 10.00 4.36 18.69
N ILE A 132 9.98 3.52 17.67
CA ILE A 132 10.48 3.86 16.34
C ILE A 132 9.33 4.37 15.48
N GLY A 133 8.12 3.88 15.70
CA GLY A 133 6.94 4.29 14.93
C GLY A 133 6.95 3.89 13.46
N TRP A 134 7.55 2.75 13.13
CA TRP A 134 7.53 2.25 11.76
C TRP A 134 6.11 1.90 11.32
N LEU A 135 5.64 2.59 10.28
CA LEU A 135 4.36 2.28 9.66
C LEU A 135 4.36 0.84 9.15
N LEU A 136 3.26 0.15 9.46
CA LEU A 136 2.98 -1.21 9.01
C LEU A 136 2.40 -1.21 7.59
N ASP A 137 2.39 -2.39 6.94
CA ASP A 137 1.76 -2.59 5.63
C ASP A 137 0.30 -2.11 5.64
N GLU A 138 -0.43 -2.33 6.73
CA GLU A 138 -1.82 -1.89 6.89
C GLU A 138 -1.97 -0.37 6.78
N HIS A 139 -1.00 0.42 7.27
CA HIS A 139 -1.05 1.88 7.16
C HIS A 139 -0.92 2.32 5.71
N ILE A 140 0.04 1.74 4.99
CA ILE A 140 0.31 2.09 3.59
C ILE A 140 -0.85 1.63 2.71
N ASP A 141 -1.38 0.42 2.92
CA ASP A 141 -2.49 -0.10 2.11
C ASP A 141 -3.79 0.67 2.37
N LEU A 142 -4.09 1.03 3.63
CA LEU A 142 -5.22 1.89 3.97
C LEU A 142 -5.09 3.28 3.34
N TRP A 143 -3.88 3.84 3.31
CA TRP A 143 -3.61 5.10 2.65
C TRP A 143 -3.81 5.00 1.14
N VAL A 144 -3.31 3.95 0.49
CA VAL A 144 -3.53 3.71 -0.95
C VAL A 144 -5.02 3.65 -1.28
N TRP A 145 -5.83 2.94 -0.47
CA TRP A 145 -7.29 2.90 -0.67
C TRP A 145 -7.97 4.24 -0.42
N TYR A 146 -7.51 5.00 0.55
CA TYR A 146 -7.98 6.37 0.79
C TYR A 146 -7.70 7.28 -0.42
N MET A 147 -6.49 7.21 -1.00
CA MET A 147 -6.13 7.96 -2.20
C MET A 147 -6.98 7.55 -3.41
N TRP A 148 -7.29 6.26 -3.57
CA TRP A 148 -8.22 5.79 -4.60
C TRP A 148 -9.65 6.30 -4.40
N TYR A 149 -10.11 6.42 -3.15
CA TYR A 149 -11.44 6.92 -2.84
C TYR A 149 -11.63 8.38 -3.28
N PHE A 150 -10.62 9.23 -3.07
CA PHE A 150 -10.63 10.64 -3.50
C PHE A 150 -10.00 10.90 -4.86
N ARG A 151 -9.71 9.85 -5.63
CA ARG A 151 -9.08 9.99 -6.94
C ARG A 151 -9.99 10.76 -7.89
N ASP A 152 -9.46 11.80 -8.52
CA ASP A 152 -10.15 12.52 -9.60
C ASP A 152 -10.36 11.60 -10.81
N SER A 153 -11.53 11.71 -11.45
CA SER A 153 -11.87 10.87 -12.62
C SER A 153 -10.93 11.08 -13.81
N SER A 154 -10.36 12.28 -13.95
CA SER A 154 -9.43 12.68 -15.01
C SER A 154 -7.96 12.40 -14.68
N ALA A 155 -7.66 11.94 -13.46
CA ALA A 155 -6.31 11.67 -13.04
C ALA A 155 -5.62 10.64 -13.97
N ASP A 156 -4.36 10.89 -14.29
CA ASP A 156 -3.55 10.06 -15.20
C ASP A 156 -2.64 9.09 -14.42
N TRP A 157 -3.12 8.60 -13.29
CA TRP A 157 -2.36 7.71 -12.42
C TRP A 157 -3.15 6.51 -11.91
N SER A 158 -2.41 5.44 -11.63
CA SER A 158 -2.83 4.27 -10.86
C SER A 158 -1.88 4.07 -9.68
N MET A 159 -2.35 3.49 -8.59
CA MET A 159 -1.51 3.09 -7.46
C MET A 159 -1.75 1.64 -7.13
N VAL A 160 -0.68 0.92 -6.81
CA VAL A 160 -0.78 -0.47 -6.37
C VAL A 160 -0.59 -0.61 -4.87
N SER A 161 -1.07 -1.72 -4.33
CA SER A 161 -0.83 -2.11 -2.94
C SER A 161 0.66 -2.24 -2.65
N CYS A 162 1.05 -1.97 -1.40
CA CYS A 162 2.41 -2.19 -0.90
C CYS A 162 2.90 -3.66 -1.02
N TYR A 163 1.99 -4.61 -1.23
CA TYR A 163 2.37 -6.01 -1.46
C TYR A 163 2.85 -6.30 -2.89
N PHE A 164 2.67 -5.39 -3.85
CA PHE A 164 2.99 -5.63 -5.27
C PHE A 164 4.44 -6.09 -5.47
N VAL A 165 5.42 -5.31 -5.00
CA VAL A 165 6.85 -5.65 -5.15
C VAL A 165 7.21 -6.91 -4.37
N THR A 166 6.63 -7.10 -3.18
CA THR A 166 6.83 -8.31 -2.38
C THR A 166 6.36 -9.55 -3.13
N LEU A 167 5.24 -9.48 -3.85
CA LEU A 167 4.75 -10.57 -4.69
C LEU A 167 5.67 -10.83 -5.88
N LEU A 168 6.15 -9.78 -6.56
CA LEU A 168 7.12 -9.94 -7.67
C LEU A 168 8.43 -10.59 -7.19
N LEU A 169 8.97 -10.16 -6.04
CA LEU A 169 10.16 -10.75 -5.40
C LEU A 169 9.94 -12.22 -4.98
N GLN A 170 8.69 -12.65 -4.94
CA GLN A 170 8.26 -14.02 -4.68
C GLN A 170 8.00 -14.83 -5.96
N ASN A 171 8.34 -14.29 -7.13
CA ASN A 171 8.07 -14.87 -8.44
C ASN A 171 6.58 -15.05 -8.72
N SER A 172 5.73 -14.31 -8.01
CA SER A 172 4.31 -14.17 -8.34
C SER A 172 4.15 -13.04 -9.34
N MET A 173 3.23 -13.19 -10.29
CA MET A 173 2.91 -12.16 -11.26
C MET A 173 1.49 -11.64 -11.03
N PRO A 174 1.28 -10.62 -10.19
CA PRO A 174 -0.05 -10.18 -9.79
C PRO A 174 -0.66 -9.24 -10.85
N LEU A 175 -0.96 -9.78 -12.04
CA LEU A 175 -1.49 -9.04 -13.20
C LEU A 175 -2.76 -8.23 -12.87
N PHE A 176 -3.54 -8.70 -11.90
CA PHE A 176 -4.78 -8.06 -11.44
C PHE A 176 -4.59 -6.65 -10.86
N TYR A 177 -3.35 -6.25 -10.53
CA TYR A 177 -3.04 -4.86 -10.14
C TYR A 177 -2.88 -3.92 -11.34
N ALA A 178 -2.60 -4.47 -12.52
CA ALA A 178 -2.46 -3.70 -13.76
C ALA A 178 -3.76 -3.64 -14.58
N THR A 179 -4.75 -4.48 -14.23
CA THR A 179 -6.09 -4.46 -14.80
C THR A 179 -7.06 -3.65 -13.92
N ASP A 180 -8.35 -3.64 -14.28
CA ASP A 180 -9.42 -3.05 -13.48
C ASP A 180 -10.04 -4.06 -12.49
N GLU A 181 -9.35 -5.16 -12.19
CA GLU A 181 -9.89 -6.23 -11.34
C GLU A 181 -9.91 -5.82 -9.86
N ILE A 182 -8.81 -5.26 -9.36
CA ILE A 182 -8.70 -4.78 -7.97
C ILE A 182 -9.00 -3.29 -7.87
N TYR A 183 -8.34 -2.48 -8.70
CA TYR A 183 -8.53 -1.03 -8.69
C TYR A 183 -9.40 -0.57 -9.87
N PRO A 184 -10.11 0.56 -9.76
CA PRO A 184 -11.07 0.97 -10.79
C PRO A 184 -10.47 1.25 -12.18
N ILE A 185 -9.18 1.56 -12.27
CA ILE A 185 -8.52 1.99 -13.51
C ILE A 185 -7.31 1.10 -13.83
N ALA A 186 -7.39 0.44 -14.99
CA ALA A 186 -6.30 -0.36 -15.56
C ALA A 186 -5.14 0.51 -16.07
N TRP A 187 -3.92 -0.04 -16.05
CA TRP A 187 -2.70 0.65 -16.47
C TRP A 187 -2.70 1.08 -17.93
N LYS A 188 -3.45 0.41 -18.80
CA LYS A 188 -3.60 0.83 -20.20
C LYS A 188 -4.24 2.23 -20.34
N ASN A 189 -4.97 2.68 -19.32
CA ASN A 189 -5.71 3.94 -19.32
C ASN A 189 -5.00 5.09 -18.56
N VAL A 190 -3.78 4.87 -18.06
CA VAL A 190 -2.99 5.90 -17.35
C VAL A 190 -1.54 5.87 -17.81
N GLU A 191 -0.75 6.93 -17.60
CA GLU A 191 0.69 6.91 -17.86
C GLU A 191 1.54 6.70 -16.61
N GLN A 192 0.99 6.97 -15.43
CA GLN A 192 1.75 6.97 -14.18
C GLN A 192 1.28 5.85 -13.26
N VAL A 193 2.21 5.09 -12.70
CA VAL A 193 1.94 4.06 -11.69
C VAL A 193 2.80 4.30 -10.46
N PHE A 194 2.17 4.42 -9.30
CA PHE A 194 2.85 4.55 -8.02
C PHE A 194 2.88 3.22 -7.27
N ILE A 195 4.06 2.84 -6.83
CA ILE A 195 4.38 1.52 -6.30
C ILE A 195 5.09 1.70 -4.96
N PRO A 196 4.39 1.58 -3.81
CA PRO A 196 5.04 1.55 -2.51
C PRO A 196 5.99 0.36 -2.41
N ILE A 197 7.17 0.58 -1.86
CA ILE A 197 8.24 -0.42 -1.73
C ILE A 197 8.54 -0.63 -0.25
N ASN A 198 8.32 -1.87 0.21
CA ASN A 198 8.70 -2.31 1.54
C ASN A 198 10.01 -3.12 1.49
N GLU A 199 11.10 -2.59 2.06
CA GLU A 199 12.24 -3.38 2.47
C GLU A 199 11.92 -3.99 3.86
N PRO A 200 11.69 -5.31 3.96
CA PRO A 200 11.10 -5.89 5.15
C PRO A 200 11.87 -5.57 6.43
N LYS A 201 11.17 -4.96 7.40
CA LYS A 201 11.71 -4.57 8.72
C LYS A 201 12.88 -3.59 8.63
N GLN A 202 12.98 -2.82 7.55
CA GLN A 202 14.10 -1.91 7.36
C GLN A 202 13.64 -0.56 6.85
N HIS A 203 12.89 -0.50 5.74
CA HIS A 203 12.69 0.77 5.06
C HIS A 203 11.46 0.80 4.16
N TRP A 204 10.84 1.97 4.05
CA TRP A 204 9.79 2.28 3.08
C TRP A 204 10.28 3.31 2.07
N SER A 205 10.06 3.04 0.80
CA SER A 205 10.30 3.98 -0.30
C SER A 205 9.17 3.91 -1.33
N LEU A 206 9.20 4.80 -2.32
CA LEU A 206 8.19 4.84 -3.37
C LEU A 206 8.86 4.77 -4.74
N ALA A 207 8.37 3.87 -5.61
CA ALA A 207 8.66 3.92 -7.04
C ALA A 207 7.52 4.62 -7.78
N HIS A 208 7.87 5.59 -8.62
CA HIS A 208 7.00 6.18 -9.62
C HIS A 208 7.42 5.66 -11.00
N PHE A 209 6.56 4.88 -11.63
CA PHE A 209 6.75 4.30 -12.96
C PHE A 209 5.97 5.05 -14.03
N HIS A 210 6.69 5.63 -15.00
CA HIS A 210 6.10 6.28 -16.17
C HIS A 210 6.10 5.31 -17.37
N ILE A 211 4.92 4.77 -17.67
CA ILE A 211 4.71 3.61 -18.56
C ILE A 211 5.34 3.85 -19.93
N LYS A 212 4.98 4.91 -20.64
CA LYS A 212 5.46 5.13 -22.01
C LYS A 212 6.98 5.19 -22.15
N SER A 213 7.67 5.72 -21.14
CA SER A 213 9.13 5.91 -21.19
C SER A 213 9.95 4.74 -20.63
N GLY A 214 9.33 3.86 -19.85
CA GLY A 214 10.04 2.86 -19.06
C GLY A 214 10.77 3.41 -17.83
N LEU A 215 10.64 4.70 -17.51
CA LEU A 215 11.35 5.33 -16.40
C LEU A 215 10.69 5.04 -15.06
N VAL A 216 11.47 4.46 -14.14
CA VAL A 216 11.14 4.28 -12.73
C VAL A 216 11.96 5.27 -11.91
N THR A 217 11.29 6.16 -11.20
CA THR A 217 11.90 7.15 -10.30
C THR A 217 11.67 6.73 -8.85
N PHE A 218 12.74 6.54 -8.08
CA PHE A 218 12.64 6.23 -6.66
C PHE A 218 12.62 7.51 -5.81
N TYR A 219 11.61 7.63 -4.95
CA TYR A 219 11.49 8.65 -3.92
C TYR A 219 11.79 8.01 -2.57
N ASP A 220 12.80 8.54 -1.90
CA ASP A 220 13.43 7.92 -0.74
C ASP A 220 13.86 9.00 0.27
N SER A 221 13.30 8.95 1.47
CA SER A 221 13.55 9.95 2.51
C SER A 221 14.83 9.71 3.31
N GLU A 222 15.40 8.51 3.31
CA GLU A 222 16.65 8.21 4.04
C GLU A 222 17.88 8.69 3.27
N GLY A 223 17.81 8.68 1.94
CA GLY A 223 18.91 9.14 1.09
C GLY A 223 20.11 8.21 1.17
N TYR A 224 20.24 7.35 0.16
CA TYR A 224 21.39 6.46 0.05
C TYR A 224 22.53 7.10 -0.76
N HIS A 225 23.74 6.56 -0.59
CA HIS A 225 24.85 6.87 -1.48
C HIS A 225 24.50 6.46 -2.90
N GLU A 226 24.84 7.31 -3.87
CA GLU A 226 24.73 6.97 -5.29
C GLU A 226 26.08 6.54 -5.83
N PRO A 227 26.22 5.33 -6.40
CA PRO A 227 25.15 4.33 -6.62
C PRO A 227 24.81 3.53 -5.36
N GLU A 228 23.53 3.20 -5.18
CA GLU A 228 23.07 2.28 -4.13
C GLU A 228 23.35 0.83 -4.57
N THR A 229 24.17 0.12 -3.78
CA THR A 229 24.70 -1.20 -4.13
C THR A 229 24.27 -2.31 -3.17
N ARG A 230 23.39 -2.02 -2.19
CA ARG A 230 22.90 -3.05 -1.26
C ARG A 230 22.25 -4.20 -2.05
N PRO A 231 22.56 -5.47 -1.71
CA PRO A 231 22.06 -6.63 -2.44
C PRO A 231 20.54 -6.67 -2.59
N TRP A 232 19.80 -6.26 -1.56
CA TRP A 232 18.34 -6.23 -1.60
C TRP A 232 17.83 -5.22 -2.64
N TYR A 233 18.36 -4.00 -2.65
CA TYR A 233 17.98 -2.96 -3.60
C TYR A 233 18.29 -3.36 -5.05
N LEU A 234 19.48 -3.93 -5.29
CA LEU A 234 19.85 -4.45 -6.62
C LEU A 234 18.92 -5.58 -7.08
N ASN A 235 18.51 -6.48 -6.16
CA ASN A 235 17.56 -7.54 -6.46
C ASN A 235 16.16 -6.99 -6.76
N MET A 236 15.69 -6.00 -5.98
CA MET A 236 14.42 -5.31 -6.21
C MET A 236 14.41 -4.62 -7.58
N ARG A 237 15.48 -3.91 -7.96
CA ARG A 237 15.57 -3.27 -9.28
C ARG A 237 15.52 -4.29 -10.42
N ARG A 238 16.29 -5.37 -10.35
CA ARG A 238 16.22 -6.44 -11.37
C ARG A 238 14.82 -7.05 -11.44
N CYS A 239 14.17 -7.22 -10.29
CA CYS A 239 12.81 -7.72 -10.23
C CYS A 239 11.83 -6.79 -10.98
N LEU A 240 11.89 -5.48 -10.75
CA LEU A 240 11.07 -4.52 -11.51
C LEU A 240 11.43 -4.50 -13.00
N GLU A 241 12.72 -4.51 -13.34
CA GLU A 241 13.23 -4.50 -14.70
C GLU A 241 12.71 -5.67 -15.54
N CYS A 242 12.70 -6.89 -14.97
CA CYS A 242 12.22 -8.07 -15.67
C CYS A 242 10.70 -8.17 -15.69
N ASN A 243 10.01 -7.82 -14.60
CA ASN A 243 8.59 -8.12 -14.45
C ASN A 243 7.67 -7.01 -14.98
N LEU A 244 8.07 -5.73 -14.93
CA LEU A 244 7.21 -4.64 -15.42
C LEU A 244 6.90 -4.80 -16.92
N PRO A 245 7.87 -5.01 -17.83
CA PRO A 245 7.56 -5.25 -19.25
C PRO A 245 6.64 -6.45 -19.47
N ALA A 246 6.87 -7.56 -18.73
CA ALA A 246 6.04 -8.75 -18.82
C ALA A 246 4.59 -8.51 -18.38
N ILE A 247 4.36 -7.65 -17.38
CA ILE A 247 3.02 -7.22 -16.96
C ILE A 247 2.37 -6.37 -18.05
N LEU A 248 3.10 -5.38 -18.59
CA LEU A 248 2.59 -4.50 -19.65
C LEU A 248 2.18 -5.28 -20.90
N GLU A 249 2.94 -6.30 -21.27
CA GLU A 249 2.62 -7.19 -22.38
C GLU A 249 1.37 -8.04 -22.07
N GLN A 250 1.36 -8.76 -20.94
CA GLN A 250 0.26 -9.67 -20.58
C GLN A 250 -1.07 -8.96 -20.27
N THR A 251 -1.03 -7.67 -19.97
CA THR A 251 -2.24 -6.85 -19.72
C THR A 251 -2.60 -5.94 -20.89
N ASP A 252 -2.01 -6.17 -22.07
CA ASP A 252 -2.28 -5.44 -23.32
C ASP A 252 -2.02 -3.92 -23.24
N VAL A 253 -1.15 -3.49 -22.31
CA VAL A 253 -0.77 -2.08 -22.19
C VAL A 253 0.08 -1.65 -23.39
N PHE A 254 1.01 -2.50 -23.85
CA PHE A 254 1.81 -2.21 -25.03
C PHE A 254 0.96 -2.03 -26.28
N GLY A 255 0.03 -2.96 -26.54
CA GLY A 255 -0.90 -2.88 -27.66
C GLY A 255 -1.78 -1.63 -27.57
N SER A 256 -2.41 -1.40 -26.42
CA SER A 256 -3.31 -0.27 -26.20
C SER A 256 -2.63 1.10 -26.34
N LYS A 257 -1.34 1.22 -25.98
CA LYS A 257 -0.57 2.47 -26.04
C LYS A 257 0.33 2.61 -27.27
N GLY A 258 0.37 1.60 -28.15
CA GLY A 258 1.25 1.58 -29.33
C GLY A 258 2.74 1.60 -28.96
N ILE A 259 3.13 0.97 -27.85
CA ILE A 259 4.52 0.86 -27.39
C ILE A 259 5.16 -0.36 -28.05
N ASN A 260 6.33 -0.19 -28.67
CA ASN A 260 7.08 -1.30 -29.25
C ASN A 260 7.81 -2.11 -28.15
N PRO A 261 7.42 -3.36 -27.87
CA PRO A 261 8.03 -4.16 -26.81
C PRO A 261 9.52 -4.47 -27.06
N VAL A 262 9.97 -4.47 -28.32
CA VAL A 262 11.37 -4.77 -28.68
C VAL A 262 12.32 -3.61 -28.31
N GLU A 263 11.83 -2.38 -28.39
CA GLU A 263 12.60 -1.17 -28.07
C GLU A 263 12.39 -0.70 -26.63
N TYR A 264 11.42 -1.30 -25.94
CA TYR A 264 11.05 -0.93 -24.58
C TYR A 264 12.07 -1.46 -23.56
N SER A 265 12.50 -0.60 -22.65
CA SER A 265 13.42 -0.97 -21.56
C SER A 265 13.10 -0.18 -20.31
N ILE A 266 13.25 -0.82 -19.15
CA ILE A 266 13.11 -0.14 -17.86
C ILE A 266 14.40 0.61 -17.55
N LYS A 267 14.25 1.87 -17.12
CA LYS A 267 15.34 2.75 -16.70
C LYS A 267 15.06 3.21 -15.28
N PHE A 268 16.11 3.43 -14.51
CA PHE A 268 15.96 3.84 -13.12
C PHE A 268 16.68 5.15 -12.86
N LYS A 269 16.07 6.00 -12.04
CA LYS A 269 16.71 7.15 -11.41
C LYS A 269 16.21 7.32 -9.98
N ASN A 270 16.95 8.05 -9.16
CA ASN A 270 16.45 8.53 -7.89
C ASN A 270 15.94 9.96 -8.04
N ALA A 271 14.95 10.33 -7.25
CA ALA A 271 14.52 11.71 -7.14
C ALA A 271 15.55 12.51 -6.31
N HIS A 272 15.98 13.65 -6.85
CA HIS A 272 16.85 14.59 -6.17
C HIS A 272 16.05 15.76 -5.60
N ASN A 273 16.62 16.49 -4.65
CA ASN A 273 16.00 17.67 -4.02
C ASN A 273 14.64 17.39 -3.37
N ILE A 274 14.46 16.16 -2.87
CA ILE A 274 13.28 15.77 -2.11
C ILE A 274 13.51 15.97 -0.60
N PRO A 275 12.46 16.27 0.19
CA PRO A 275 12.54 16.25 1.64
C PRO A 275 13.11 14.94 2.18
N LYS A 276 14.02 15.04 3.14
CA LYS A 276 14.65 13.91 3.81
C LYS A 276 14.14 13.79 5.24
N GLN A 277 14.08 12.56 5.75
CA GLN A 277 13.78 12.34 7.15
C GLN A 277 14.96 12.81 8.00
N GLY A 278 14.69 13.56 9.06
CA GLY A 278 15.71 14.15 9.92
C GLY A 278 15.59 13.72 11.38
N GLY A 279 14.79 12.69 11.66
CA GLY A 279 14.15 12.49 12.97
C GLY A 279 14.70 11.37 13.85
N ILE A 280 14.12 11.31 15.05
CA ILE A 280 14.28 10.28 16.10
C ILE A 280 13.45 9.02 15.75
N PHE A 281 12.40 9.19 14.94
CA PHE A 281 11.48 8.15 14.53
C PHE A 281 11.82 7.63 13.13
N GLY A 282 11.32 6.45 12.81
CA GLY A 282 11.43 5.83 11.50
C GLY A 282 10.35 6.33 10.54
N ASP A 283 10.46 7.60 10.15
CA ASP A 283 9.42 8.31 9.38
C ASP A 283 9.29 7.88 7.91
N CYS A 284 10.13 6.95 7.42
CA CYS A 284 10.15 6.55 6.00
C CYS A 284 8.76 6.20 5.43
N GLY A 285 7.90 5.52 6.21
CA GLY A 285 6.53 5.22 5.81
C GLY A 285 5.64 6.47 5.71
N VAL A 286 5.79 7.43 6.61
CA VAL A 286 5.07 8.72 6.57
C VAL A 286 5.51 9.51 5.33
N PHE A 287 6.80 9.51 5.02
CA PHE A 287 7.31 10.14 3.79
C PHE A 287 6.76 9.48 2.54
N VAL A 288 6.59 8.15 2.50
CA VAL A 288 5.89 7.47 1.39
C VAL A 288 4.46 7.99 1.24
N CYS A 289 3.69 8.13 2.33
CA CYS A 289 2.35 8.69 2.27
C CYS A 289 2.33 10.13 1.73
N LEU A 290 3.28 10.97 2.18
CA LEU A 290 3.43 12.35 1.70
C LEU A 290 3.86 12.41 0.23
N PHE A 291 4.80 11.58 -0.21
CA PHE A 291 5.22 11.50 -1.60
C PHE A 291 4.06 11.06 -2.50
N LEU A 292 3.30 10.03 -2.09
CA LEU A 292 2.10 9.62 -2.79
C LEU A 292 1.13 10.79 -2.94
N TYR A 293 0.78 11.47 -1.86
CA TYR A 293 -0.15 12.60 -1.89
C TYR A 293 0.33 13.74 -2.80
N ARG A 294 1.58 14.20 -2.60
CA ARG A 294 2.10 15.35 -3.33
C ARG A 294 2.34 15.09 -4.82
N LEU A 295 2.58 13.84 -5.22
CA LEU A 295 2.78 13.51 -6.63
C LEU A 295 1.48 13.31 -7.40
N VAL A 296 0.34 13.21 -6.71
CA VAL A 296 -0.95 12.83 -7.33
C VAL A 296 -2.08 13.83 -7.10
N CYS A 297 -1.96 14.68 -6.09
CA CYS A 297 -2.95 15.70 -5.74
C CYS A 297 -2.47 17.14 -5.96
N LEU A 298 -1.17 17.35 -6.19
CA LEU A 298 -0.55 18.66 -6.46
C LEU A 298 0.16 18.63 -7.82
#